data_AF-A0A7Y3DYH0-F1
#
_entry.id   AF-A0A7Y3DYH0-F1
#
_cell.length_a   1.000
_cell.length_b   1.000
_cell.length_c   1.000
_cell.angle_alpha   90.00
_cell.angle_beta   90.00
_cell.angle_gamma   90.00
#
_symmetry.space_group_name_H-M   'P 1'
#
loop_
_entity.id
_entity.type
_entity.pdbx_description
1 polymer ?
#
loop_
_entity_poly.entity_id
_entity_poly.type
_entity_poly.pdbx_seq_one_letter_code
_entity_poly.pdbx_strand_id
1 'polypeptide(L)'
;APDWPGEIRRGEAGAAVDIVMEMAAYAEPAWNGGGIFDSGFENWLRTFQQRHGLKADGIIGPNTLIYLMAPTIREPRLIVADEENS
;
A
#
# COMPACT_ATOMS: atom_id res chain seq x y z
N ALA A 1 -14.47 -8.90 3.43
CA ALA A 1 -13.32 -8.06 3.07
C ALA A 1 -13.31 -6.84 3.98
N PRO A 2 -12.15 -6.21 4.28
CA PRO A 2 -12.13 -4.92 4.96
C PRO A 2 -13.03 -3.93 4.23
N ASP A 3 -13.74 -3.08 4.97
CA ASP A 3 -14.38 -1.91 4.38
C ASP A 3 -13.27 -0.93 3.99
N TRP A 4 -12.98 -0.83 2.70
CA TRP A 4 -11.88 -0.02 2.20
C TRP A 4 -12.35 1.42 1.99
N PRO A 5 -11.78 2.40 2.71
CA PRO A 5 -12.12 3.79 2.47
C PRO A 5 -11.58 4.24 1.12
N GLY A 6 -12.21 5.25 0.51
CA GLY A 6 -11.75 5.82 -0.76
C GLY A 6 -10.36 6.45 -0.66
N GLU A 7 -9.99 6.91 0.54
CA GLU A 7 -8.68 7.46 0.88
C GLU A 7 -8.33 7.10 2.32
N ILE A 8 -7.04 6.91 2.61
CA ILE A 8 -6.54 6.74 3.98
C ILE A 8 -5.63 7.91 4.35
N ARG A 9 -5.83 8.46 5.55
CA ARG A 9 -5.13 9.66 6.04
C ARG A 9 -4.57 9.47 7.45
N ARG A 10 -3.59 10.32 7.82
CA ARG A 10 -3.02 10.36 9.17
C ARG A 10 -4.12 10.50 10.23
N GLY A 11 -4.04 9.67 11.27
CA GLY A 11 -4.99 9.63 12.38
C GLY A 11 -6.15 8.65 12.17
N GLU A 12 -6.32 8.09 10.97
CA GLU A 12 -7.19 6.95 10.76
C GLU A 12 -6.54 5.67 11.31
N ALA A 13 -7.39 4.69 11.65
CA ALA A 13 -6.98 3.39 12.16
C ALA A 13 -7.93 2.29 11.66
N GLY A 14 -7.52 1.03 11.85
CA GLY A 14 -8.30 -0.15 11.48
C GLY A 14 -7.66 -0.95 10.34
N ALA A 15 -8.34 -2.02 9.93
CA ALA A 15 -7.76 -3.04 9.07
C ALA A 15 -7.16 -2.51 7.75
N ALA A 16 -7.78 -1.49 7.14
CA ALA A 16 -7.24 -0.89 5.93
C ALA A 16 -5.90 -0.18 6.18
N VAL A 17 -5.77 0.53 7.31
CA VAL A 17 -4.51 1.18 7.74
C VAL A 17 -3.45 0.11 8.02
N ASP A 18 -3.81 -0.94 8.76
CA ASP A 18 -2.86 -2.00 9.11
C ASP A 18 -2.26 -2.66 7.85
N ILE A 19 -3.11 -2.94 6.85
CA ILE A 19 -2.68 -3.53 5.57
C ILE A 19 -1.73 -2.60 4.81
N VAL A 20 -2.04 -1.30 4.70
CA VAL A 20 -1.18 -0.37 3.95
C VAL A 20 0.14 -0.09 4.66
N MET A 21 0.15 -0.11 6.01
CA MET A 21 1.39 -0.01 6.79
C MET A 21 2.28 -1.23 6.56
N GLU A 22 1.70 -2.44 6.46
CA GLU A 22 2.43 -3.66 6.09
C GLU A 22 3.00 -3.55 4.67
N MET A 23 2.18 -3.16 3.69
CA MET A 23 2.66 -2.95 2.31
C MET A 23 3.80 -1.94 2.24
N ALA A 24 3.70 -0.84 2.98
CA ALA A 24 4.73 0.19 3.04
C ALA A 24 6.07 -0.32 3.60
N ALA A 25 6.06 -1.30 4.50
CA ALA A 25 7.28 -1.93 5.00
C ALA A 25 8.05 -2.70 3.92
N TYR A 26 7.36 -3.15 2.86
CA TYR A 26 7.96 -3.83 1.71
C TYR A 26 8.18 -2.92 0.49
N ALA A 27 7.77 -1.64 0.57
CA ALA A 27 7.90 -0.68 -0.51
C ALA A 27 9.34 -0.22 -0.77
N GLU A 28 9.56 0.50 -1.87
CA GLU A 28 10.82 1.18 -2.15
C GLU A 28 10.59 2.70 -2.27
N PRO A 29 11.16 3.53 -1.36
CA PRO A 29 11.93 3.14 -0.17
C PRO A 29 11.05 2.49 0.92
N ALA A 30 11.58 1.55 1.71
CA ALA A 30 10.81 0.87 2.74
C ALA A 30 10.46 1.79 3.93
N TRP A 31 9.25 1.64 4.48
CA TRP A 31 8.88 2.26 5.75
C TRP A 31 9.30 1.37 6.93
N ASN A 32 10.01 1.93 7.91
CA ASN A 32 10.51 1.19 9.09
C ASN A 32 10.09 1.83 10.43
N GLY A 33 9.19 2.81 10.42
CA GLY A 33 8.83 3.59 11.61
C GLY A 33 7.68 3.04 12.44
N GLY A 34 7.19 1.82 12.17
CA GLY A 34 6.15 1.15 12.96
C GLY A 34 4.80 1.03 12.23
N GLY A 35 3.76 0.61 12.96
CA GLY A 35 2.46 0.21 12.41
C GLY A 35 1.33 1.24 12.51
N ILE A 36 1.64 2.51 12.80
CA ILE A 36 0.63 3.58 12.88
C ILE A 36 0.85 4.63 11.80
N PHE A 37 -0.25 5.16 11.24
CA PHE A 37 -0.21 6.29 10.31
C PHE A 37 -0.07 7.60 11.11
N ASP A 38 1.15 7.90 11.55
CA ASP A 38 1.53 9.12 12.26
C ASP A 38 2.13 10.19 11.32
N SER A 39 2.68 11.28 11.88
CA SER A 39 3.35 12.33 11.10
C SER A 39 4.64 11.86 10.43
N GLY A 40 5.33 10.88 11.02
CA GLY A 40 6.54 10.29 10.43
C GLY A 40 6.18 9.50 9.19
N PHE A 41 5.15 8.66 9.26
CA PHE A 41 4.65 7.91 8.12
C PHE A 41 4.13 8.84 7.02
N GLU A 42 3.38 9.90 7.37
CA GLU A 42 2.90 10.85 6.36
C GLU A 42 4.06 11.53 5.61
N ASN A 43 5.14 11.88 6.31
CA ASN A 43 6.32 12.49 5.67
C ASN A 43 7.06 11.49 4.75
N TRP A 44 7.20 10.24 5.19
CA TRP A 44 7.71 9.17 4.33
C TRP A 44 6.81 8.97 3.11
N LEU A 45 5.48 8.99 3.29
CA LEU A 45 4.51 8.79 2.23
C LEU A 45 4.60 9.89 1.17
N ARG A 46 4.77 11.15 1.57
CA ARG A 46 5.02 12.27 0.63
C ARG A 46 6.29 12.05 -0.18
N THR A 47 7.34 11.54 0.45
CA THR A 47 8.60 11.20 -0.23
C THR A 47 8.42 10.05 -1.21
N PHE A 48 7.69 9.00 -0.80
CA PHE A 48 7.34 7.86 -1.64
C PHE A 48 6.54 8.32 -2.87
N GLN A 49 5.47 9.09 -2.65
CA GLN A 49 4.65 9.66 -3.71
C GLN A 49 5.50 10.49 -4.70
N GLN A 50 6.36 11.38 -4.19
CA GLN A 50 7.22 12.21 -5.03
C GLN A 50 8.17 11.36 -5.91
N ARG A 51 8.77 10.30 -5.34
CA ARG A 51 9.67 9.40 -6.07
C ARG A 51 8.97 8.65 -7.20
N HIS A 52 7.71 8.32 -7.00
CA HIS A 52 6.89 7.60 -7.98
C HIS A 52 6.10 8.53 -8.92
N GLY A 53 6.38 9.84 -8.89
CA GLY A 53 5.72 10.82 -9.78
C GLY A 53 4.26 11.09 -9.42
N LEU A 54 3.83 10.72 -8.22
CA LEU A 54 2.50 11.01 -7.68
C LEU A 54 2.46 12.39 -7.02
N LYS A 55 1.23 12.90 -6.81
CA LYS A 55 1.03 14.08 -5.97
C LYS A 55 1.47 13.77 -4.53
N ALA A 56 2.44 14.52 -4.01
CA ALA A 56 3.00 14.35 -2.67
C ALA A 56 2.10 14.95 -1.57
N ASP A 57 0.83 14.52 -1.50
CA ASP A 57 -0.18 15.04 -0.59
C ASP A 57 -0.32 14.29 0.74
N GLY A 58 0.40 13.17 0.92
CA GLY A 58 0.40 12.40 2.16
C GLY A 58 -0.89 11.59 2.38
N ILE A 59 -1.61 11.28 1.30
CA ILE A 59 -2.89 10.57 1.32
C ILE A 59 -2.74 9.28 0.52
N ILE A 60 -3.20 8.16 1.07
CA ILE A 60 -3.23 6.91 0.31
C ILE A 60 -4.57 6.84 -0.42
N GLY A 61 -4.57 7.33 -1.67
CA GLY A 61 -5.64 7.09 -2.63
C GLY A 61 -5.35 5.89 -3.54
N PRO A 62 -6.24 5.59 -4.51
CA PRO A 62 -6.12 4.41 -5.38
C PRO A 62 -4.77 4.33 -6.12
N ASN A 63 -4.26 5.45 -6.62
CA ASN A 63 -2.98 5.48 -7.32
C ASN A 63 -1.82 5.14 -6.37
N THR A 64 -1.79 5.70 -5.16
CA THR A 64 -0.76 5.39 -4.17
C THR A 64 -0.80 3.92 -3.77
N LEU A 65 -2.00 3.34 -3.64
CA LEU A 65 -2.17 1.93 -3.30
C LEU A 65 -1.57 0.99 -4.37
N ILE A 66 -1.74 1.30 -5.66
CA ILE A 66 -1.14 0.52 -6.76
C ILE A 66 0.38 0.41 -6.61
N TYR A 67 1.04 1.51 -6.28
CA TYR A 67 2.50 1.52 -6.09
C TYR A 67 2.94 0.80 -4.82
N LEU A 68 2.14 0.86 -3.73
CA LEU A 68 2.41 0.08 -2.51
C LEU A 68 2.23 -1.42 -2.73
N MET A 69 1.35 -1.84 -3.65
CA MET A 69 1.16 -3.26 -3.99
C MET A 69 2.26 -3.80 -4.92
N ALA A 70 2.85 -2.98 -5.79
CA ALA A 70 3.87 -3.43 -6.76
C ALA A 70 5.02 -4.30 -6.17
N PRO A 71 5.63 -3.96 -5.01
CA PRO A 71 6.63 -4.83 -4.37
C PRO A 71 6.10 -6.18 -3.89
N THR A 72 4.80 -6.30 -3.63
CA THR A 72 4.14 -7.56 -3.22
C THR A 72 3.79 -8.46 -4.41
N ILE A 73 3.76 -7.91 -5.64
CA ILE A 73 3.57 -8.67 -6.88
C ILE A 73 4.94 -9.22 -7.33
N ARG A 74 5.45 -10.23 -6.61
CA ARG A 74 6.66 -10.94 -7.05
C ARG A 74 6.39 -11.98 -8.13
N GLU A 75 5.17 -12.53 -8.20
CA GLU A 75 4.72 -13.40 -9.30
C GLU A 75 3.21 -13.26 -9.52
N PRO A 76 2.73 -12.78 -10.68
CA PRO A 76 1.35 -12.99 -11.07
C PRO A 76 1.15 -14.50 -11.29
N ARG A 77 0.60 -15.21 -10.30
CA ARG A 77 0.19 -16.60 -10.50
C ARG A 77 -1.08 -16.62 -11.34
N LEU A 78 -0.95 -17.06 -12.58
CA LEU A 78 -2.09 -17.56 -13.34
C LEU A 78 -2.63 -18.77 -12.58
N ILE A 79 -3.80 -18.63 -11.95
CA ILE A 79 -4.61 -19.80 -11.61
C ILE A 79 -5.12 -20.30 -12.96
N VAL A 80 -4.32 -21.12 -13.63
CA VAL A 80 -4.88 -22.06 -14.60
C VAL A 80 -5.67 -23.01 -13.73
N ALA A 81 -6.98 -22.78 -13.61
CA ALA A 81 -7.84 -23.88 -13.22
C ALA A 81 -7.51 -24.96 -14.24
N ASP A 82 -6.98 -26.09 -13.79
CA ASP A 82 -6.89 -27.29 -14.60
C ASP A 82 -8.34 -27.62 -15.00
N GLU A 83 -8.81 -27.02 -16.10
CA GLU A 83 -9.81 -27.63 -16.95
C GLU A 83 -9.16 -28.93 -17.43
N GLU A 84 -9.60 -29.98 -16.74
CA GLU A 84 -9.87 -31.28 -17.31
C GLU A 84 -8.65 -32.09 -17.77
N ASN A 85 -8.35 -33.17 -17.03
CA ASN A 85 -8.21 -34.43 -17.75
C ASN A 85 -8.54 -35.68 -16.93
N SER A 86 -9.58 -36.38 -17.43
CA SER A 86 -9.96 -37.79 -17.26
C SER A 86 -10.82 -38.19 -16.06
#